data_AF-A0AAV4DGU0-F1
#
_entry.id   AF-A0AAV4DGU0-F1
#
_cell.length_a   1.000
_cell.length_b   1.000
_cell.length_c   1.000
_cell.angle_alpha   90.00
_cell.angle_beta   90.00
_cell.angle_gamma   90.00
#
_symmetry.space_group_name_H-M   'P 1'
#
loop_
_entity.id
_entity.type
_entity.pdbx_description
1 polymer ?
#
loop_
_entity_poly.entity_id
_entity_poly.type
_entity_poly.pdbx_seq_one_letter_code
_entity_poly.pdbx_strand_id
1 'polypeptide(L)'
;MTKYVVVRPILTKKFSSRGHVDLNDMQSMPSGSNKKWILVFQDHMPKFCILRALTSKRAAEVAFHLLHILFLFDSPIILKKRLTDMNSLHKPLQSRRKFDEN
;
A
#
# COMPACT_ATOMS: atom_id res chain seq x y z
N MET A 1 18.88 -46.71 -0.47
CA MET A 1 19.81 -45.57 -0.48
C MET A 1 19.00 -44.31 -0.81
N THR A 2 18.51 -43.60 0.21
CA THR A 2 17.71 -42.38 0.04
C THR A 2 18.65 -41.20 -0.17
N LYS A 3 18.57 -40.56 -1.35
CA LYS A 3 19.27 -39.30 -1.63
C LYS A 3 18.58 -38.20 -0.85
N TYR A 4 19.25 -37.62 0.15
CA TYR A 4 18.74 -36.43 0.82
C TYR A 4 18.85 -35.23 -0.11
N VAL A 5 17.73 -34.54 -0.34
CA VAL A 5 17.75 -33.22 -0.98
C VAL A 5 18.29 -32.24 0.08
N VAL A 6 19.51 -31.74 -0.13
CA VAL A 6 20.05 -30.64 0.66
C VAL A 6 19.35 -29.35 0.21
N VAL A 7 18.26 -28.98 0.87
CA VAL A 7 17.60 -27.69 0.65
C VAL A 7 18.39 -26.64 1.41
N ARG A 8 19.05 -25.72 0.69
CA ARG A 8 19.67 -24.55 1.30
C ARG A 8 18.56 -23.57 1.72
N PRO A 9 18.45 -23.21 3.00
CA PRO A 9 17.43 -22.25 3.42
C PRO A 9 17.67 -20.89 2.78
N ILE A 10 16.59 -20.28 2.28
CA ILE A 10 16.63 -18.93 1.73
C ILE A 10 16.74 -17.96 2.91
N LEU A 11 17.94 -17.42 3.14
CA LEU A 11 18.21 -16.45 4.20
C LEU A 11 18.06 -15.04 3.65
N THR A 12 16.85 -14.48 3.69
CA THR A 12 16.60 -13.06 3.39
C THR A 12 16.41 -12.29 4.69
N LYS A 13 17.29 -11.32 4.97
CA LYS A 13 17.28 -10.51 6.21
C LYS A 13 16.46 -9.22 6.11
N LYS A 14 16.04 -8.83 4.90
CA LYS A 14 15.34 -7.56 4.62
C LYS A 14 13.88 -7.80 4.25
N PHE A 15 12.99 -6.98 4.79
CA PHE A 15 11.58 -6.94 4.46
C PHE A 15 11.36 -6.64 2.97
N SER A 16 10.37 -7.28 2.34
CA SER A 16 10.05 -7.07 0.91
C SER A 16 11.21 -7.36 -0.07
N SER A 17 12.32 -7.94 0.41
CA SER A 17 13.48 -8.26 -0.45
C SER A 17 13.23 -9.44 -1.37
N ARG A 18 12.24 -10.27 -1.02
CA ARG A 18 11.82 -11.43 -1.80
C ARG A 18 10.40 -11.80 -1.43
N GLY A 19 9.51 -11.79 -2.41
CA GLY A 19 8.16 -12.33 -2.29
C GLY A 19 7.82 -13.25 -3.45
N HIS A 20 6.80 -14.07 -3.26
CA HIS A 20 6.15 -14.83 -4.32
C HIS A 20 4.90 -14.08 -4.80
N VAL A 21 4.66 -14.11 -6.11
CA VAL A 21 3.49 -13.49 -6.74
C VAL A 21 2.75 -14.56 -7.50
N ASP A 22 1.47 -14.72 -7.17
CA ASP A 22 0.56 -15.65 -7.85
C ASP A 22 -0.72 -14.96 -8.29
N LEU A 23 -1.32 -15.47 -9.37
CA LEU A 23 -2.61 -15.02 -9.87
C LEU A 23 -3.59 -16.20 -9.95
N ASN A 24 -4.51 -16.26 -9.01
CA ASN A 24 -5.48 -17.35 -8.89
C ASN A 24 -6.85 -16.97 -9.50
N ASP A 25 -7.47 -17.94 -10.16
CA ASP A 25 -8.83 -17.81 -10.71
C ASP A 25 -9.87 -18.07 -9.62
N MET A 26 -10.82 -17.16 -9.45
CA MET A 26 -11.92 -17.32 -8.49
C MET A 26 -13.11 -18.03 -9.14
N GLN A 27 -12.89 -19.26 -9.62
CA GLN A 27 -13.87 -20.04 -10.38
C GLN A 27 -15.13 -20.40 -9.60
N SER A 28 -15.04 -20.42 -8.27
CA SER A 28 -16.18 -20.67 -7.38
C SER A 28 -17.06 -19.45 -7.12
N MET A 29 -16.71 -18.26 -7.66
CA MET A 29 -17.53 -17.08 -7.49
C MET A 29 -18.80 -17.13 -8.33
N PRO A 30 -19.94 -16.61 -7.82
CA PRO A 30 -21.18 -16.54 -8.57
C PRO A 30 -20.99 -15.85 -9.93
N SER A 31 -21.63 -16.44 -10.95
CA SER A 31 -21.75 -15.85 -12.29
C SER A 31 -22.35 -14.45 -12.18
N GLY A 32 -21.57 -13.43 -12.52
CA GLY A 32 -21.94 -12.01 -12.39
C GLY A 32 -20.99 -11.19 -11.51
N SER A 33 -20.09 -11.85 -10.78
CA SER A 33 -19.02 -11.13 -10.07
C SER A 33 -18.03 -10.50 -11.06
N ASN A 34 -17.73 -9.21 -10.85
CA ASN A 34 -16.79 -8.45 -11.67
C ASN A 34 -15.32 -8.76 -11.36
N LYS A 35 -15.06 -9.41 -10.23
CA LYS A 35 -13.72 -9.77 -9.76
C LYS A 35 -13.51 -11.27 -9.90
N LYS A 36 -12.88 -11.67 -11.01
CA LYS A 36 -12.64 -13.08 -11.34
C LYS A 36 -11.27 -13.58 -10.89
N TRP A 37 -10.39 -12.68 -10.47
CA TRP A 37 -9.00 -13.01 -10.20
C TRP A 37 -8.59 -12.51 -8.83
N ILE A 38 -7.69 -13.24 -8.19
CA ILE A 38 -7.03 -12.79 -6.97
C ILE A 38 -5.52 -12.82 -7.16
N LEU A 39 -4.89 -11.66 -7.03
CA LEU A 39 -3.45 -11.51 -6.97
C LEU A 39 -3.02 -11.73 -5.52
N VAL A 40 -2.09 -12.65 -5.35
CA VAL A 40 -1.51 -13.06 -4.07
C VAL A 40 -0.06 -12.61 -4.08
N PHE A 41 0.31 -11.76 -3.13
CA PHE A 41 1.71 -11.43 -2.85
C PHE A 41 2.05 -11.98 -1.48
N GLN A 42 3.03 -12.88 -1.41
CA GLN A 42 3.50 -13.46 -0.16
C GLN A 42 4.95 -13.07 0.06
N ASP A 43 5.23 -12.29 1.11
CA ASP A 43 6.61 -11.96 1.45
C ASP A 43 7.30 -13.14 2.15
N HIS A 44 8.60 -13.26 1.94
CA HIS A 44 9.37 -14.33 2.51
C HIS A 44 9.58 -14.12 4.03
N MET A 45 9.68 -12.87 4.52
CA MET A 45 9.84 -12.55 5.94
C MET A 45 9.44 -11.12 6.32
N PRO A 46 8.57 -10.91 7.34
CA PRO A 46 7.75 -11.90 8.06
C PRO A 46 6.59 -12.36 7.18
N LYS A 47 6.05 -13.55 7.44
CA LYS A 47 5.08 -14.28 6.59
C LYS A 47 3.71 -13.58 6.45
N PHE A 48 3.66 -12.38 5.90
CA PHE A 48 2.41 -11.72 5.55
C PHE A 48 2.06 -12.04 4.10
N CYS A 49 0.76 -12.05 3.84
CA CYS A 49 0.21 -12.23 2.50
C CYS A 49 -0.72 -11.05 2.21
N ILE A 50 -0.59 -10.46 1.02
CA ILE A 50 -1.52 -9.46 0.52
C ILE A 50 -2.34 -10.08 -0.59
N LEU A 51 -3.65 -9.91 -0.46
CA LEU A 51 -4.63 -10.29 -1.46
C LEU A 51 -5.20 -9.03 -2.13
N ARG A 52 -5.27 -9.06 -3.45
CA ARG A 52 -5.96 -8.03 -4.26
C ARG A 52 -6.91 -8.72 -5.22
N ALA A 53 -8.16 -8.30 -5.22
CA ALA A 53 -9.16 -8.79 -6.17
C ALA A 53 -9.06 -7.99 -7.47
N LEU A 54 -8.93 -8.69 -8.59
CA LEU A 54 -8.75 -8.15 -9.93
C LEU A 54 -9.96 -8.49 -10.80
N THR A 55 -10.26 -7.59 -11.71
CA THR A 55 -11.32 -7.75 -12.71
C THR A 55 -10.82 -8.49 -13.94
N SER A 56 -9.54 -8.35 -14.29
CA SER A 56 -8.91 -9.02 -15.43
C SER A 56 -7.48 -9.50 -15.15
N LYS A 57 -6.96 -10.41 -15.98
CA LYS A 57 -5.54 -10.84 -15.97
C LYS A 57 -4.62 -9.90 -16.77
N ARG A 58 -5.10 -8.72 -17.16
CA ARG A 58 -4.31 -7.82 -18.02
C ARG A 58 -3.03 -7.42 -17.28
N ALA A 59 -1.90 -7.50 -17.97
CA ALA A 59 -0.59 -7.17 -17.41
C ALA A 59 -0.57 -5.77 -16.77
N ALA A 60 -1.28 -4.81 -17.35
CA ALA A 60 -1.39 -3.45 -16.80
C ALA A 60 -2.07 -3.40 -15.42
N GLU A 61 -3.17 -4.13 -15.23
CA GLU A 61 -3.89 -4.20 -13.95
C GLU A 61 -3.06 -4.92 -12.90
N VAL A 62 -2.43 -6.03 -13.28
CA VAL A 62 -1.51 -6.78 -12.41
C VAL A 62 -0.33 -5.92 -11.98
N ALA A 63 0.33 -5.23 -12.92
CA ALA A 63 1.46 -4.35 -12.64
C ALA A 63 1.07 -3.19 -11.72
N PHE A 64 -0.10 -2.57 -11.94
CA PHE A 64 -0.61 -1.51 -11.09
C PHE A 64 -0.80 -1.97 -9.64
N HIS A 65 -1.42 -3.14 -9.43
CA HIS A 65 -1.60 -3.69 -8.09
C HIS A 65 -0.29 -4.14 -7.43
N LEU A 66 0.63 -4.73 -8.19
CA LEU A 66 1.96 -5.09 -7.68
C LEU A 66 2.75 -3.86 -7.25
N LEU A 67 2.74 -2.81 -8.06
CA LEU A 67 3.40 -1.55 -7.74
C LEU A 67 2.85 -0.97 -6.43
N HIS A 68 1.52 -0.96 -6.28
CA HIS A 68 0.88 -0.51 -5.04
C HIS A 68 1.28 -1.38 -3.83
N ILE A 69 1.42 -2.69 -3.98
CA ILE A 69 1.89 -3.59 -2.92
C ILE A 69 3.34 -3.27 -2.51
N LEU A 70 4.23 -3.06 -3.48
CA LEU A 70 5.63 -2.71 -3.21
C LEU A 70 5.73 -1.36 -2.46
N PHE A 71 4.92 -0.37 -2.86
CA PHE A 71 4.87 0.93 -2.19
C PHE A 71 4.15 0.92 -0.83
N LEU A 72 3.34 -0.09 -0.51
CA LEU A 72 2.66 -0.15 0.80
C LEU A 72 3.67 -0.26 1.95
N PHE A 73 4.82 -0.85 1.67
CA PHE A 73 5.86 -1.18 2.64
C PHE A 73 7.09 -0.31 2.54
N ASP A 74 7.43 0.12 1.32
CA ASP A 74 8.49 1.07 1.05
C ASP A 74 7.92 2.26 0.26
N SER A 75 7.41 3.27 0.98
CA SER A 75 7.00 4.57 0.42
C SER A 75 7.47 5.68 1.37
N PRO A 76 7.95 6.83 0.84
CA PRO A 76 8.78 7.77 1.57
C PRO A 76 8.13 8.27 2.86
N ILE A 77 8.93 8.31 3.92
CA ILE A 77 8.62 8.79 5.28
C ILE A 77 8.08 10.24 5.31
N ILE A 78 8.11 10.98 4.20
CA ILE A 78 7.65 12.37 4.13
C ILE A 78 6.98 12.66 2.78
N LEU A 79 5.65 12.78 2.76
CA LEU A 79 4.92 13.48 1.70
C LEU A 79 4.65 14.92 2.16
N LYS A 80 5.61 15.83 1.94
CA LYS A 80 5.44 17.26 2.27
C LYS A 80 4.62 17.94 1.15
N LYS A 81 3.32 18.13 1.38
CA LYS A 81 2.51 19.07 0.58
C LYS A 81 2.93 20.49 0.96
N ARG A 82 3.62 21.22 0.08
CA ARG A 82 3.83 22.67 0.25
C ARG A 82 2.52 23.37 -0.10
N LEU A 83 1.69 23.63 0.91
CA LEU A 83 0.60 24.60 0.79
C LEU A 83 1.17 25.95 1.24
N THR A 84 1.79 26.68 0.32
CA THR A 84 2.03 28.12 0.50
C THR A 84 0.76 28.82 0.08
N ASP A 85 -0.10 29.13 1.06
CA ASP A 85 -0.95 30.32 1.10
C ASP A 85 -1.63 30.38 2.48
N MET A 86 -0.86 30.81 3.49
CA MET A 86 -1.37 31.20 4.81
C MET A 86 -0.95 32.64 5.11
N ASN A 87 -1.15 33.55 4.14
CA ASN A 87 -1.08 34.99 4.38
C ASN A 87 -2.46 35.66 4.51
N SER A 88 -3.56 34.89 4.55
CA SER A 88 -4.91 35.48 4.66
C SER A 88 -5.48 35.52 6.08
N LEU A 89 -4.69 35.22 7.12
CA LEU A 89 -5.13 35.29 8.53
C LEU A 89 -4.26 36.27 9.33
N HIS A 90 -4.30 37.54 8.95
CA HIS A 90 -3.96 38.63 9.85
C HIS A 90 -5.12 39.63 9.91
N LYS A 91 -6.21 39.25 10.59
CA LYS A 91 -7.13 40.25 11.16
C LYS A 91 -6.74 40.44 12.63
N PRO A 92 -6.24 41.62 13.04
CA PRO A 92 -5.93 41.85 14.44
C PRO A 92 -7.23 42.02 15.24
N LEU A 93 -7.37 41.25 16.32
CA LEU A 93 -8.36 41.49 17.37
C LEU A 93 -7.99 42.79 18.10
N GLN A 94 -8.65 43.89 17.74
CA GLN A 94 -8.67 45.10 18.56
C GLN A 94 -10.09 45.37 19.04
N SER A 95 -10.35 45.00 20.30
CA SER A 95 -11.37 45.67 21.13
C SER A 95 -10.86 45.72 22.56
N ARG A 96 -9.96 46.66 22.85
CA ARG A 96 -9.54 47.00 24.21
C ARG A 96 -10.45 48.14 24.68
N ARG A 97 -11.26 47.83 25.70
CA ARG A 97 -12.13 48.76 26.45
C ARG A 97 -11.41 50.08 26.79
N LYS A 98 -12.09 51.20 26.48
CA LYS A 98 -12.15 52.47 27.24
C LYS A 98 -13.65 52.83 27.17
N PHE A 99 -14.46 52.77 28.22
CA PHE A 99 -14.52 53.65 29.40
C PHE A 99 -14.29 55.11 29.02
N ASP A 100 -15.35 55.73 28.51
CA ASP A 100 -15.49 57.18 28.46
C ASP A 100 -16.35 57.60 29.66
N GLU A 101 -15.72 58.37 30.54
CA GLU A 101 -16.36 59.17 31.57
C GLU A 101 -17.17 60.29 30.90
N ASN A 102 -18.40 60.51 31.36
CA ASN A 102 -19.16 61.76 31.31
C ASN A 102 -19.94 61.86 32.62
#